data_AF-A0AAX3GZ17-F1
#
_entry.id   AF-A0AAX3GZ17-F1
#
_cell.length_a   1.000
_cell.length_b   1.000
_cell.length_c   1.000
_cell.angle_alpha   90.00
_cell.angle_beta   90.00
_cell.angle_gamma   90.00
#
_symmetry.space_group_name_H-M   'P 1'
#
loop_
_entity.id
_entity.type
_entity.pdbx_description
1 polymer ?
#
loop_
_entity_poly.entity_id
_entity_poly.type
_entity_poly.pdbx_seq_one_letter_code
_entity_poly.pdbx_strand_id
1 'polypeptide(L)'
;MSNNKKKKNNNYKNAKITKSNKNTKREMEKNQKTDYNIPTISFKSGLILIVSSLVSTVIFPVLLSIFGIDNRLGVIIGNSLITSFAVAYTRYFIETKRGFSLGFFRLYILFALSFAIIGYFWIYKGIHI
;
A
#
# COMPACT_ATOMS: atom_id res chain seq x y z
N MET A 1 -67.81 10.92 -4.60
CA MET A 1 -66.66 11.32 -5.46
C MET A 1 -65.45 11.90 -4.69
N SER A 2 -65.11 11.39 -3.48
CA SER A 2 -64.08 12.02 -2.60
C SER A 2 -62.87 11.11 -2.30
N ASN A 3 -63.06 9.79 -2.21
CA ASN A 3 -62.00 8.85 -1.79
C ASN A 3 -60.86 8.66 -2.81
N ASN A 4 -61.12 8.82 -4.11
CA ASN A 4 -60.11 8.59 -5.15
C ASN A 4 -59.06 9.72 -5.20
N LYS A 5 -59.46 10.97 -4.90
CA LYS A 5 -58.53 12.12 -4.84
C LYS A 5 -57.56 12.01 -3.66
N LYS A 6 -58.02 11.54 -2.49
CA LYS A 6 -57.17 11.33 -1.30
C LYS A 6 -56.11 10.25 -1.54
N LYS A 7 -56.50 9.13 -2.16
CA LYS A 7 -55.58 8.01 -2.47
C LYS A 7 -54.47 8.43 -3.44
N LYS A 8 -54.83 9.21 -4.48
CA LYS A 8 -53.87 9.75 -5.45
C LYS A 8 -52.84 10.67 -4.77
N ASN A 9 -53.28 11.56 -3.88
CA ASN A 9 -52.41 12.52 -3.20
C ASN A 9 -51.39 11.84 -2.25
N ASN A 10 -51.79 10.75 -1.59
CA ASN A 10 -50.91 9.97 -0.73
C ASN A 10 -49.81 9.23 -1.52
N ASN A 11 -50.13 8.75 -2.73
CA ASN A 11 -49.16 8.11 -3.61
C ASN A 11 -48.12 9.12 -4.15
N TYR A 12 -48.56 10.33 -4.52
CA TYR A 12 -47.64 11.39 -4.94
C TYR A 12 -46.71 11.84 -3.81
N LYS A 13 -47.24 11.98 -2.59
CA LYS A 13 -46.43 12.31 -1.40
C LYS A 13 -45.40 11.22 -1.10
N ASN A 14 -45.80 9.95 -1.09
CA ASN A 14 -44.87 8.83 -0.88
C ASN A 14 -43.79 8.75 -1.96
N ALA A 15 -44.15 8.87 -3.24
CA ALA A 15 -43.18 8.86 -4.33
C ALA A 15 -42.16 10.00 -4.23
N LYS A 16 -42.57 11.19 -3.74
CA LYS A 16 -41.66 12.33 -3.53
C LYS A 16 -40.70 12.07 -2.37
N ILE A 17 -41.19 11.50 -1.26
CA ILE A 17 -40.39 11.15 -0.08
C ILE A 17 -39.37 10.05 -0.41
N THR A 18 -39.77 9.02 -1.16
CA THR A 18 -38.86 7.95 -1.60
C THR A 18 -37.76 8.48 -2.53
N LYS A 19 -38.08 9.40 -3.44
CA LYS A 19 -37.07 10.06 -4.30
C LYS A 19 -36.13 10.95 -3.50
N SER A 20 -36.64 11.72 -2.54
CA SER A 20 -35.83 12.53 -1.63
C SER A 20 -34.84 11.68 -0.84
N ASN A 21 -35.30 10.61 -0.18
CA ASN A 21 -34.45 9.67 0.56
C ASN A 21 -33.41 8.97 -0.32
N LYS A 22 -33.76 8.66 -1.57
CA LYS A 22 -32.82 8.06 -2.54
C LYS A 22 -31.72 9.03 -2.94
N ASN A 23 -32.04 10.32 -3.09
CA ASN A 23 -31.08 11.36 -3.42
C ASN A 23 -30.17 11.67 -2.21
N THR A 24 -30.73 11.79 -1.00
CA THR A 24 -29.95 11.98 0.23
C THR A 24 -29.03 10.79 0.53
N LYS A 25 -29.49 9.53 0.32
CA LYS A 25 -28.62 8.34 0.43
C LYS A 25 -27.46 8.37 -0.57
N ARG A 26 -27.71 8.78 -1.83
CA ARG A 26 -26.66 8.90 -2.85
C ARG A 26 -25.66 10.00 -2.53
N GLU A 27 -26.10 11.10 -1.93
CA GLU A 27 -25.23 12.19 -1.48
C GLU A 27 -24.39 11.80 -0.26
N MET A 28 -24.95 11.03 0.69
CA MET A 28 -24.19 10.47 1.82
C MET A 28 -23.16 9.41 1.35
N GLU A 29 -23.52 8.57 0.37
CA GLU A 29 -22.60 7.59 -0.22
C GLU A 29 -21.48 8.25 -1.04
N LYS A 30 -21.78 9.39 -1.69
CA LYS A 30 -20.76 10.19 -2.41
C LYS A 30 -19.76 10.89 -1.48
N ASN A 31 -20.21 11.30 -0.29
CA ASN A 31 -19.35 11.95 0.72
C ASN A 31 -18.56 10.96 1.60
N GLN A 32 -18.96 9.68 1.64
CA GLN A 32 -18.22 8.62 2.34
C GLN A 32 -17.17 7.93 1.45
N LYS A 33 -17.16 8.21 0.14
CA LYS A 33 -16.04 7.88 -0.73
C LYS A 33 -15.06 9.03 -0.67
N THR A 34 -14.22 9.05 0.35
CA THR A 34 -12.88 9.57 0.12
C THR A 34 -12.32 8.77 -1.05
N ASP A 35 -11.94 9.44 -2.15
CA ASP A 35 -11.22 8.81 -3.28
C ASP A 35 -9.77 8.45 -2.90
N TYR A 36 -9.59 8.13 -1.63
CA TYR A 36 -8.46 7.41 -1.10
C TYR A 36 -8.97 6.01 -0.87
N ASN A 37 -8.82 5.15 -1.88
CA ASN A 37 -8.57 3.75 -1.60
C ASN A 37 -7.26 3.71 -0.81
N ILE A 38 -7.35 3.89 0.52
CA ILE A 38 -6.22 3.74 1.42
C ILE A 38 -5.69 2.36 1.10
N PRO A 39 -4.47 2.25 0.52
CA PRO A 39 -3.94 0.95 0.17
C PRO A 39 -3.81 0.17 1.47
N THR A 40 -4.75 -0.73 1.68
CA THR A 40 -4.74 -1.60 2.85
C THR A 40 -3.66 -2.61 2.56
N ILE A 41 -2.50 -2.42 3.19
CA ILE A 41 -1.42 -3.40 3.15
C ILE A 41 -2.02 -4.71 3.65
N SER A 42 -2.23 -5.65 2.74
CA SER A 42 -2.82 -6.94 3.07
C SER A 42 -1.90 -7.67 4.06
N PHE A 43 -2.47 -8.51 4.93
CA PHE A 43 -1.69 -9.32 5.87
C PHE A 43 -0.56 -10.12 5.17
N LYS A 44 -0.81 -10.58 3.94
CA LYS A 44 0.20 -11.24 3.10
C LYS A 44 1.38 -10.32 2.78
N SER A 45 1.12 -9.07 2.43
CA SER A 45 2.14 -8.07 2.13
C SER A 45 2.99 -7.77 3.37
N GLY A 46 2.35 -7.58 4.53
CA GLY A 46 3.05 -7.36 5.80
C GLY A 46 3.98 -8.52 6.17
N LEU A 47 3.50 -9.75 6.05
CA LEU A 47 4.30 -10.95 6.37
C LEU A 47 5.52 -11.08 5.45
N ILE A 48 5.37 -10.80 4.16
CA ILE A 48 6.48 -10.82 3.19
C ILE A 48 7.53 -9.76 3.52
N LEU A 49 7.10 -8.55 3.92
CA LEU A 49 8.03 -7.50 4.34
C LEU A 49 8.82 -7.87 5.60
N ILE A 50 8.17 -8.48 6.59
CA ILE A 50 8.84 -8.92 7.82
C ILE A 50 9.87 -10.02 7.53
N VAL A 51 9.47 -11.05 6.77
CA VAL A 51 10.37 -12.16 6.43
C VAL A 51 11.54 -11.67 5.59
N SER A 52 11.29 -10.85 4.57
CA SER A 52 12.35 -10.28 3.72
C SER A 52 13.31 -9.38 4.52
N SER A 53 12.80 -8.58 5.46
CA SER A 53 13.63 -7.77 6.37
C SER A 53 14.59 -8.64 7.18
N LEU A 54 14.11 -9.70 7.81
CA LEU A 54 14.93 -10.65 8.57
C LEU A 54 15.98 -11.35 7.70
N VAL A 55 15.57 -11.82 6.51
CA VAL A 55 16.47 -12.46 5.56
C VAL A 55 17.57 -11.49 5.11
N SER A 56 17.23 -10.23 4.87
CA SER A 56 18.18 -9.23 4.41
C SER A 56 19.26 -8.87 5.43
N THR A 57 18.94 -8.97 6.73
CA THR A 57 19.83 -8.55 7.81
C THR A 57 20.71 -9.68 8.30
N VAL A 58 20.27 -10.93 8.19
CA VAL A 58 21.02 -12.08 8.71
C VAL A 58 21.66 -12.89 7.58
N ILE A 59 20.89 -13.29 6.59
CA ILE A 59 21.34 -14.25 5.57
C ILE A 59 22.24 -13.56 4.54
N PHE A 60 21.85 -12.36 4.10
CA PHE A 60 22.60 -11.65 3.06
C PHE A 60 24.02 -11.23 3.49
N PRO A 61 24.25 -10.64 4.68
CA PRO A 61 25.60 -10.25 5.10
C PRO A 61 26.49 -11.46 5.35
N VAL A 62 25.94 -12.55 5.90
CA VAL A 62 26.68 -13.82 6.06
C VAL A 62 27.11 -14.37 4.72
N LEU A 63 26.22 -14.34 3.72
CA LEU A 63 26.54 -14.79 2.37
C LEU A 63 27.66 -13.94 1.74
N LEU A 64 27.63 -12.63 1.92
CA LEU A 64 28.68 -11.71 1.45
C LEU A 64 30.00 -11.86 2.23
N SER A 65 29.92 -12.22 3.51
CA SER A 65 31.09 -12.49 4.36
C SER A 65 31.92 -13.65 3.81
N ILE A 66 31.27 -14.67 3.23
CA ILE A 66 31.94 -15.82 2.58
C ILE A 66 32.80 -15.35 1.39
N PHE A 67 32.42 -14.26 0.72
CA PHE A 67 33.19 -13.64 -0.36
C PHE A 67 34.25 -12.64 0.13
N GLY A 68 34.43 -12.49 1.45
CA GLY A 68 35.40 -11.56 2.04
C GLY A 68 34.96 -10.09 2.00
N ILE A 69 33.67 -9.82 1.74
CA ILE A 69 33.11 -8.46 1.75
C ILE A 69 32.78 -8.05 3.19
N ASP A 70 33.03 -6.79 3.55
CA ASP A 70 32.69 -6.25 4.86
C ASP A 70 31.20 -6.45 5.18
N ASN A 71 30.93 -7.06 6.34
CA ASN A 71 29.59 -7.30 6.84
C ASN A 71 28.75 -6.01 6.90
N ARG A 72 29.36 -4.86 7.16
CA ARG A 72 28.68 -3.55 7.18
C ARG A 72 28.11 -3.18 5.82
N LEU A 73 28.93 -3.31 4.77
CA LEU A 73 28.47 -3.12 3.39
C LEU A 73 27.43 -4.17 3.00
N GLY A 74 27.62 -5.42 3.46
CA GLY A 74 26.66 -6.49 3.23
C GLY A 74 25.28 -6.18 3.80
N VAL A 75 25.20 -5.64 5.02
CA VAL A 75 23.94 -5.21 5.63
C VAL A 75 23.30 -4.08 4.83
N ILE A 76 24.06 -3.06 4.41
CA ILE A 76 23.51 -1.93 3.65
C ILE A 76 22.95 -2.40 2.31
N ILE A 77 23.74 -3.15 1.54
CA ILE A 77 23.36 -3.62 0.21
C ILE A 77 22.21 -4.61 0.32
N GLY A 78 22.30 -5.57 1.25
CA GLY A 78 21.27 -6.59 1.47
C GLY A 78 19.94 -5.98 1.84
N ASN A 79 19.93 -5.13 2.86
CA ASN A 79 18.70 -4.48 3.30
C ASN A 79 18.13 -3.58 2.20
N SER A 80 18.98 -2.82 1.49
CA SER A 80 18.51 -1.94 0.43
C SER A 80 17.89 -2.69 -0.73
N LEU A 81 18.52 -3.76 -1.23
CA LEU A 81 18.04 -4.53 -2.37
C LEU A 81 16.84 -5.41 -1.99
N ILE A 82 16.92 -6.16 -0.90
CA ILE A 82 15.87 -7.12 -0.54
C ILE A 82 14.61 -6.39 -0.06
N THR A 83 14.75 -5.35 0.77
CA THR A 83 13.59 -4.61 1.29
C THR A 83 12.92 -3.78 0.21
N SER A 84 13.68 -3.11 -0.67
CA SER A 84 13.08 -2.40 -1.82
C SER A 84 12.41 -3.36 -2.80
N PHE A 85 12.99 -4.54 -3.03
CA PHE A 85 12.38 -5.58 -3.86
C PHE A 85 11.07 -6.07 -3.24
N ALA A 86 11.05 -6.32 -1.93
CA ALA A 86 9.85 -6.74 -1.22
C ALA A 86 8.75 -5.66 -1.27
N VAL A 87 9.10 -4.38 -1.11
CA VAL A 87 8.15 -3.26 -1.25
C VAL A 87 7.58 -3.20 -2.68
N ALA A 88 8.44 -3.28 -3.71
CA ALA A 88 7.98 -3.28 -5.10
C ALA A 88 7.12 -4.52 -5.42
N TYR A 89 7.51 -5.68 -4.89
CA TYR A 89 6.82 -6.96 -5.10
C TYR A 89 5.43 -6.93 -4.47
N THR A 90 5.33 -6.55 -3.20
CA THR A 90 4.04 -6.45 -2.50
C THR A 90 3.10 -5.47 -3.22
N ARG A 91 3.59 -4.31 -3.65
CA ARG A 91 2.76 -3.33 -4.36
C ARG A 91 2.27 -3.82 -5.73
N TYR A 92 3.15 -4.38 -6.57
CA TYR A 92 2.81 -4.73 -7.95
C TYR A 92 2.17 -6.12 -8.10
N PHE A 93 2.55 -7.10 -7.28
CA PHE A 93 2.03 -8.46 -7.37
C PHE A 93 0.85 -8.72 -6.45
N ILE A 94 0.90 -8.25 -5.20
CA ILE A 94 -0.13 -8.59 -4.21
C ILE A 94 -1.30 -7.61 -4.31
N GLU A 95 -1.01 -6.32 -4.31
CA GLU A 95 -2.06 -5.30 -4.29
C GLU A 95 -2.60 -5.00 -5.69
N THR A 96 -1.73 -4.74 -6.65
CA THR A 96 -2.15 -4.27 -7.98
C THR A 96 -2.29 -5.40 -9.01
N LYS A 97 -1.75 -6.60 -8.72
CA LYS A 97 -1.69 -7.76 -9.63
C LYS A 97 -1.19 -7.44 -11.06
N ARG A 98 -0.41 -6.37 -11.21
CA ARG A 98 0.16 -5.89 -12.50
C ARG A 98 1.38 -6.70 -12.92
N GLY A 99 2.07 -7.33 -11.98
CA GLY A 99 3.30 -8.10 -12.24
C GLY A 99 4.51 -7.22 -12.56
N PHE A 100 5.50 -7.80 -13.25
CA PHE A 100 6.71 -7.10 -13.67
C PHE A 100 6.39 -6.10 -14.78
N SER A 101 6.46 -4.82 -14.46
CA SER A 101 6.23 -3.71 -15.39
C SER A 101 7.35 -2.68 -15.28
N LEU A 102 7.48 -1.75 -16.24
CA LEU A 102 8.46 -0.66 -16.10
C LEU A 102 8.23 0.16 -14.82
N GLY A 103 6.97 0.25 -14.35
CA GLY A 103 6.64 0.88 -13.08
C GLY A 103 7.23 0.15 -11.87
N PHE A 104 7.31 -1.18 -11.92
CA PHE A 104 7.93 -1.99 -10.88
C PHE A 104 9.42 -1.65 -10.74
N PHE A 105 10.16 -1.65 -11.84
CA PHE A 105 11.59 -1.35 -11.82
C PHE A 105 11.87 0.09 -11.38
N ARG A 106 11.05 1.06 -11.79
CA ARG A 106 11.16 2.45 -11.31
C ARG A 106 10.97 2.54 -9.79
N LEU A 107 9.95 1.86 -9.24
CA LEU A 107 9.69 1.87 -7.81
C LEU A 107 10.82 1.16 -7.04
N TYR A 108 11.28 0.02 -7.55
CA TYR A 108 12.39 -0.74 -6.99
C TYR A 108 13.67 0.10 -6.90
N ILE A 109 14.09 0.71 -8.02
CA ILE A 109 15.31 1.54 -8.07
C ILE A 109 15.18 2.76 -7.15
N LEU A 110 14.01 3.41 -7.13
CA LEU A 110 13.76 4.55 -6.25
C LEU A 110 13.98 4.19 -4.78
N PHE A 111 13.33 3.11 -4.31
CA PHE A 111 13.47 2.67 -2.92
C PHE A 111 14.84 2.08 -2.61
N ALA A 112 15.45 1.33 -3.54
CA ALA A 112 16.78 0.77 -3.37
C ALA A 112 17.82 1.88 -3.16
N LEU A 113 17.74 2.95 -3.96
CA LEU A 113 18.63 4.09 -3.83
C LEU A 113 18.39 4.85 -2.52
N SER A 114 17.12 5.08 -2.14
CA SER A 114 16.79 5.70 -0.86
C SER A 114 17.34 4.91 0.33
N PHE A 115 17.11 3.60 0.39
CA PHE A 115 17.60 2.76 1.47
C PHE A 115 19.13 2.64 1.48
N ALA A 116 19.77 2.62 0.32
CA ALA A 116 21.23 2.58 0.24
C ALA A 116 21.85 3.86 0.81
N ILE A 117 21.32 5.02 0.45
CA ILE A 117 21.78 6.31 0.99
C ILE A 117 21.54 6.37 2.50
N ILE A 118 20.34 6.03 2.96
CA ILE A 118 19.98 6.06 4.38
C ILE A 118 20.86 5.08 5.17
N GLY A 119 21.01 3.84 4.71
CA GLY A 119 21.83 2.82 5.36
C GLY A 119 23.31 3.19 5.38
N TYR A 120 23.82 3.78 4.30
CA TYR A 120 25.19 4.28 4.24
C TYR A 120 25.42 5.38 5.30
N PHE A 121 24.56 6.39 5.35
CA PHE A 121 24.66 7.43 6.37
C PHE A 121 24.50 6.87 7.78
N TRP A 122 23.58 5.93 7.99
CA TRP A 122 23.39 5.31 9.31
C TRP A 122 24.66 4.63 9.82
N ILE A 123 25.23 3.72 9.02
CA ILE A 123 26.36 2.89 9.46
C ILE A 123 27.69 3.65 9.45
N TYR A 124 27.93 4.53 8.48
CA TYR A 124 29.24 5.18 8.32
C TYR A 124 29.32 6.56 8.98
N LYS A 125 28.25 7.34 8.94
CA LYS A 125 28.21 8.64 9.63
C LYS A 125 27.80 8.49 11.08
N GLY A 126 27.28 7.32 11.48
CA GLY A 126 27.00 7.01 12.87
C GLY A 126 26.21 8.13 13.53
N ILE A 127 25.01 8.43 13.02
CA ILE A 127 24.01 9.15 13.83
C ILE A 127 23.57 8.16 14.92
N HIS A 128 24.50 7.89 15.83
CA HIS A 128 24.23 7.39 17.16
C HIS A 128 23.69 8.61 17.91
N ILE A 129 22.40 8.56 18.23
CA ILE A 129 21.90 9.33 19.37
C ILE A 129 22.47 8.74 20.66
#